data_AF-A0A2H3G4K6-F1
#
_entry.id   AF-A0A2H3G4K6-F1
#
_cell.length_a   1.000
_cell.length_b   1.000
_cell.length_c   1.000
_cell.angle_alpha   90.00
_cell.angle_beta   90.00
_cell.angle_gamma   90.00
#
_symmetry.space_group_name_H-M   'P 1'
#
loop_
_entity.id
_entity.type
_entity.pdbx_description
1 polymer ?
#
loop_
_entity_poly.entity_id
_entity_poly.type
_entity_poly.pdbx_seq_one_letter_code
_entity_poly.pdbx_strand_id
1 'polypeptide(L)'
;MLPTALIPDGIAVVVADAQEASLTLSNGRTKRILALKDSEKKKLLNVDIGKWNLTLESWVPGPDETKSTSAKKMLHLGTQTTLQPWSQIPVVQNASGVGTYTANFQLRIPSKDTITVLQFGPVLNTMRAWINGTQLPAIDIFDPQIDISSFLVSGFNLIRIEVASTLFNAVKARVDYVKTNGVGPAAPPLYTAMDWQHHGLVGPVMVKSLRRDDL
;
A
#
# COMPACT_ATOMS: atom_id res chain seq x y z
N MET A 1 -14.48 15.63 -17.05
CA MET A 1 -14.61 16.54 -15.89
C MET A 1 -14.41 15.69 -14.65
N LEU A 2 -13.30 15.87 -13.94
CA LEU A 2 -13.12 15.31 -12.60
C LEU A 2 -13.93 16.18 -11.63
N PRO A 3 -14.62 15.60 -10.63
CA PRO A 3 -15.25 16.40 -9.61
C PRO A 3 -14.16 17.03 -8.76
N THR A 4 -14.02 18.35 -8.88
CA THR A 4 -13.25 19.18 -7.96
C THR A 4 -13.92 19.05 -6.59
N ALA A 5 -13.30 18.32 -5.67
CA ALA A 5 -13.74 18.32 -4.28
C ALA A 5 -13.62 19.77 -3.78
N LEU A 6 -14.77 20.37 -3.46
CA LEU A 6 -14.84 21.65 -2.76
C LEU A 6 -14.08 21.48 -1.44
N ILE A 7 -12.88 22.02 -1.36
CA ILE A 7 -12.19 22.21 -0.09
C ILE A 7 -13.02 23.26 0.66
N PRO A 8 -13.57 22.96 1.85
CA PRO A 8 -14.26 23.97 2.63
C PRO A 8 -13.29 25.11 2.92
N ASP A 9 -13.72 26.36 2.75
CA ASP A 9 -12.96 27.56 3.12
C ASP A 9 -12.68 27.54 4.64
N GLY A 10 -11.58 26.93 5.06
CA GLY A 10 -11.19 26.80 6.46
C GLY A 10 -9.98 25.90 6.68
N ILE A 11 -9.24 26.13 7.77
CA ILE A 11 -8.16 25.25 8.22
C ILE A 11 -8.78 24.21 9.16
N ALA A 12 -8.44 22.94 8.98
CA ALA A 12 -8.84 21.87 9.90
C ALA A 12 -7.59 21.21 10.49
N VAL A 13 -7.70 20.74 11.73
CA VAL A 13 -6.70 19.89 12.37
C VAL A 13 -7.23 18.46 12.43
N VAL A 14 -6.30 17.51 12.25
CA VAL A 14 -6.58 16.09 12.34
C VAL A 14 -5.83 15.50 13.53
N VAL A 15 -6.52 14.75 14.39
CA VAL A 15 -5.94 14.15 15.60
C VAL A 15 -6.12 12.64 15.59
N ALA A 16 -5.02 11.93 15.82
CA ALA A 16 -4.97 10.47 15.71
C ALA A 16 -5.42 9.71 16.97
N ASP A 17 -5.42 10.36 18.14
CA ASP A 17 -5.83 9.74 19.39
C ASP A 17 -7.19 10.28 19.90
N ALA A 18 -7.66 9.70 21.00
CA ALA A 18 -8.89 10.09 21.68
C ALA A 18 -8.64 11.05 22.87
N GLN A 19 -7.42 11.54 23.05
CA GLN A 19 -7.05 12.35 24.21
C GLN A 19 -7.40 13.83 23.99
N GLU A 20 -7.35 14.60 25.08
CA GLU A 20 -7.43 16.05 24.96
C GLU A 20 -6.15 16.57 24.30
N ALA A 21 -6.28 17.51 23.38
CA ALA A 21 -5.16 18.17 22.73
C ALA A 21 -5.41 19.68 22.70
N SER A 22 -4.35 20.46 22.51
CA SER A 22 -4.46 21.90 22.30
C SER A 22 -3.47 22.33 21.24
N LEU A 23 -3.87 23.26 20.39
CA LEU A 23 -2.99 23.93 19.44
C LEU A 23 -3.05 25.44 19.64
N THR A 24 -1.91 26.09 19.47
CA THR A 24 -1.80 27.55 19.47
C THR A 24 -1.50 28.00 18.05
N LEU A 25 -2.37 28.86 17.52
CA LEU A 25 -2.24 29.45 16.19
C LEU A 25 -1.23 30.60 16.20
N SER A 26 -0.72 30.95 15.03
CA SER A 26 0.23 32.07 14.87
C SER A 26 -0.32 33.43 15.34
N ASN A 27 -1.65 33.57 15.44
CA ASN A 27 -2.31 34.76 15.97
C ASN A 27 -2.45 34.76 17.51
N GLY A 28 -1.85 33.79 18.20
CA GLY A 28 -1.91 33.64 19.66
C GLY A 28 -3.19 33.01 20.21
N ARG A 29 -4.18 32.68 19.37
CA ARG A 29 -5.38 31.96 19.83
C ARG A 29 -5.05 30.50 20.08
N THR A 30 -5.57 29.96 21.17
CA THR A 30 -5.48 28.53 21.48
C THR A 30 -6.82 27.86 21.27
N LYS A 31 -6.85 26.81 20.45
CA LYS A 31 -8.00 25.92 20.30
C LYS A 31 -7.76 24.66 21.13
N ARG A 32 -8.70 24.34 22.02
CA ARG A 32 -8.72 23.08 22.76
C ARG A 32 -9.57 22.06 22.00
N ILE A 33 -9.03 20.87 21.85
CA ILE A 33 -9.68 19.70 21.25
C ILE A 33 -9.98 18.75 22.39
N LEU A 34 -11.26 18.55 22.68
CA LEU A 34 -11.69 17.75 23.83
C LEU A 34 -11.39 16.27 23.62
N ALA A 35 -11.15 15.54 24.72
CA ALA A 35 -11.07 14.09 24.67
C ALA A 35 -12.42 13.48 24.27
N LEU A 36 -12.38 12.34 23.55
CA LEU A 36 -13.60 11.59 23.25
C LEU A 36 -14.13 10.86 24.49
N LYS A 37 -15.46 10.76 24.59
CA LYS A 37 -16.11 9.87 25.55
C LYS A 37 -15.93 8.41 25.11
N ASP A 38 -16.04 7.46 26.04
CA ASP A 38 -15.82 6.04 25.72
C ASP A 38 -16.80 5.47 24.69
N SER A 39 -18.03 6.00 24.64
CA SER A 39 -19.02 5.65 23.61
C SER A 39 -18.63 6.12 22.20
N GLU A 40 -17.82 7.18 22.10
CA GLU A 40 -17.31 7.73 20.84
C GLU A 40 -16.01 7.02 20.43
N LYS A 41 -15.13 6.72 21.39
CA LYS A 41 -13.92 5.91 21.15
C LYS A 41 -14.25 4.57 20.49
N LYS A 42 -15.32 3.91 20.92
CA LYS A 42 -15.79 2.63 20.35
C LYS A 42 -16.23 2.72 18.88
N LYS A 43 -16.45 3.93 18.35
CA LYS A 43 -16.84 4.15 16.95
C LYS A 43 -15.64 4.41 16.04
N LEU A 44 -14.46 4.69 16.60
CA LEU A 44 -13.26 4.91 15.80
C LEU A 44 -12.81 3.60 15.15
N LEU A 45 -12.50 3.67 13.87
CA LEU A 45 -11.94 2.56 13.13
C LEU A 45 -10.47 2.37 13.54
N ASN A 46 -10.09 1.11 13.75
CA ASN A 46 -8.72 0.64 13.81
C ASN A 46 -8.72 -0.83 13.39
N VAL A 47 -8.90 -1.06 12.09
CA VAL A 47 -9.22 -2.38 11.53
C VAL A 47 -8.15 -2.79 10.52
N ASP A 48 -7.62 -4.00 10.65
CA ASP A 48 -6.79 -4.62 9.62
C ASP A 48 -7.69 -5.19 8.51
N ILE A 49 -7.38 -4.88 7.25
CA ILE A 49 -8.09 -5.44 6.08
C ILE A 49 -7.84 -6.95 5.97
N GLY A 50 -6.65 -7.44 6.34
CA GLY A 50 -6.36 -8.85 6.56
C GLY A 50 -6.31 -9.75 5.31
N LYS A 51 -7.47 -10.14 4.74
CA LYS A 51 -7.55 -11.22 3.74
C LYS A 51 -7.33 -10.69 2.32
N TRP A 52 -6.17 -11.00 1.75
CA TRP A 52 -5.76 -10.50 0.44
C TRP A 52 -5.66 -11.60 -0.60
N ASN A 53 -6.29 -11.45 -1.75
CA ASN A 53 -5.97 -12.28 -2.90
C ASN A 53 -4.77 -11.69 -3.65
N LEU A 54 -3.75 -12.50 -3.95
CA LEU A 54 -2.52 -12.07 -4.62
C LEU A 54 -2.41 -12.70 -6.01
N THR A 55 -2.19 -11.87 -7.01
CA THR A 55 -1.71 -12.27 -8.34
C THR A 55 -0.40 -11.57 -8.63
N LEU A 56 0.62 -12.32 -9.04
CA LEU A 56 1.94 -11.81 -9.37
C LEU A 56 2.18 -11.87 -10.87
N GLU A 57 2.57 -10.74 -11.43
CA GLU A 57 3.05 -10.61 -12.79
C GLU A 57 4.58 -10.63 -12.76
N SER A 58 5.22 -11.58 -13.45
CA SER A 58 6.67 -11.65 -13.54
C SER A 58 7.12 -11.70 -14.99
N TRP A 59 8.13 -10.90 -15.32
CA TRP A 59 8.74 -10.92 -16.65
C TRP A 59 9.82 -12.01 -16.69
N VAL A 60 9.69 -12.90 -17.65
CA VAL A 60 10.60 -14.03 -17.87
C VAL A 60 11.12 -13.99 -19.32
N PRO A 61 12.22 -14.68 -19.63
CA PRO A 61 12.64 -14.88 -21.02
C PRO A 61 11.49 -15.44 -21.86
N GLY A 62 11.39 -15.01 -23.11
CA GLY A 62 10.44 -15.58 -24.07
C GLY A 62 10.74 -17.05 -24.35
N PRO A 63 9.77 -17.81 -24.89
CA PRO A 63 9.95 -19.23 -25.18
C PRO A 63 10.93 -19.51 -26.34
N ASP A 64 11.22 -18.49 -27.15
CA ASP A 64 12.16 -18.54 -28.27
C ASP A 64 13.45 -17.80 -27.88
N GLU A 65 14.48 -18.56 -27.51
CA GLU A 65 15.77 -18.03 -27.06
C GLU A 65 16.54 -17.27 -28.16
N THR A 66 16.13 -17.42 -29.42
CA THR A 66 16.73 -16.67 -30.55
C THR A 66 16.19 -15.26 -30.69
N LYS A 67 15.13 -14.93 -29.94
CA LYS A 67 14.47 -13.62 -29.98
C LYS A 67 14.66 -12.88 -28.66
N SER A 68 14.96 -11.59 -28.75
CA SER A 68 15.04 -10.69 -27.59
C SER A 68 13.64 -10.24 -27.12
N THR A 69 12.74 -11.19 -26.88
CA THR A 69 11.38 -10.93 -26.39
C THR A 69 11.21 -11.43 -24.96
N SER A 70 10.63 -10.62 -24.09
CA SER A 70 10.18 -11.06 -22.76
C SER A 70 8.77 -11.65 -22.83
N ALA A 71 8.48 -12.66 -22.03
CA ALA A 71 7.13 -13.12 -21.77
C ALA A 71 6.66 -12.68 -20.38
N LYS A 72 5.36 -12.41 -20.25
CA LYS A 72 4.72 -12.12 -18.97
C LYS A 72 4.14 -13.42 -18.41
N LYS A 73 4.65 -13.86 -17.26
CA LYS A 73 4.12 -14.99 -16.50
C LYS A 73 3.18 -14.49 -15.42
N MET A 74 1.93 -14.93 -15.46
CA MET A 74 0.94 -14.66 -14.43
C MET A 74 0.91 -15.81 -13.42
N LEU A 75 1.01 -15.47 -12.13
CA LEU A 75 1.02 -16.43 -11.02
C LEU A 75 -0.10 -16.06 -10.05
N HIS A 76 -1.14 -16.91 -9.99
CA HIS A 76 -2.26 -16.72 -9.08
C HIS A 76 -1.97 -17.44 -7.77
N LEU A 77 -1.66 -16.68 -6.72
CA LEU A 77 -1.27 -17.21 -5.42
C LEU A 77 -2.46 -17.39 -4.47
N GLY A 78 -3.64 -16.91 -4.88
CA GLY A 78 -4.86 -17.04 -4.09
C GLY A 78 -4.82 -16.17 -2.83
N THR A 79 -5.64 -16.57 -1.86
CA THR A 79 -5.81 -15.86 -0.59
C THR A 79 -4.57 -15.99 0.31
N GLN A 80 -4.03 -14.84 0.70
CA GLN A 80 -3.01 -14.64 1.71
C GLN A 80 -3.71 -14.15 2.99
N THR A 81 -3.61 -14.94 4.06
CA THR A 81 -4.11 -14.54 5.39
C THR A 81 -3.11 -13.67 6.15
N THR A 82 -1.85 -13.71 5.73
CA THR A 82 -0.76 -12.93 6.29
C THR A 82 0.00 -12.28 5.14
N LEU A 83 0.23 -10.98 5.24
CA LEU A 83 1.09 -10.25 4.31
C LEU A 83 2.54 -10.51 4.67
N GLN A 84 3.32 -10.97 3.69
CA GLN A 84 4.72 -11.33 3.86
C GLN A 84 5.50 -11.04 2.58
N PRO A 85 6.83 -10.86 2.68
CA PRO A 85 7.67 -10.69 1.50
C PRO A 85 7.53 -11.87 0.52
N TRP A 86 7.59 -11.61 -0.78
CA TRP A 86 7.55 -12.65 -1.81
C TRP A 86 8.69 -13.67 -1.67
N SER A 87 9.85 -13.23 -1.16
CA SER A 87 10.98 -14.09 -0.82
C SER A 87 10.66 -15.19 0.19
N GLN A 88 9.58 -15.04 0.96
CA GLN A 88 9.10 -16.04 1.93
C GLN A 88 7.97 -16.92 1.39
N ILE A 89 7.54 -16.72 0.13
CA ILE A 89 6.54 -17.55 -0.54
C ILE A 89 7.31 -18.47 -1.51
N PRO A 90 7.45 -19.79 -1.23
CA PRO A 90 8.38 -20.65 -1.95
C PRO A 90 8.23 -20.64 -3.48
N VAL A 91 7.00 -20.59 -3.97
CA VAL A 91 6.69 -20.60 -5.41
C VAL A 91 7.06 -19.31 -6.14
N VAL A 92 7.32 -18.21 -5.42
CA VAL A 92 7.67 -16.90 -5.98
C VAL A 92 8.87 -16.22 -5.33
N GLN A 93 9.67 -16.98 -4.56
CA GLN A 93 10.83 -16.43 -3.84
C GLN A 93 11.84 -15.71 -4.75
N ASN A 94 11.93 -16.17 -6.01
CA ASN A 94 12.85 -15.69 -7.03
C ASN A 94 12.20 -14.74 -8.04
N ALA A 95 10.96 -14.33 -7.79
CA ALA A 95 10.21 -13.51 -8.71
C ALA A 95 10.56 -12.02 -8.55
N SER A 96 10.54 -11.33 -9.68
CA SER A 96 10.47 -9.87 -9.76
C SER A 96 9.35 -9.48 -10.72
N GLY A 97 8.71 -8.34 -10.45
CA GLY A 97 7.63 -7.80 -11.26
C GLY A 97 6.61 -7.04 -10.41
N VAL A 98 5.32 -7.24 -10.71
CA VAL A 98 4.21 -6.48 -10.10
C VAL A 98 3.26 -7.43 -9.39
N GLY A 99 3.10 -7.26 -8.08
CA GLY A 99 2.09 -7.96 -7.30
C GLY A 99 0.83 -7.13 -7.18
N THR A 100 -0.30 -7.71 -7.60
CA THR A 100 -1.63 -7.14 -7.42
C THR A 100 -2.32 -7.84 -6.26
N TYR A 101 -2.59 -7.07 -5.22
CA TYR A 101 -3.31 -7.47 -4.02
C TYR A 101 -4.73 -6.91 -4.06
N THR A 102 -5.73 -7.75 -3.83
CA THR A 102 -7.14 -7.32 -3.74
C THR A 102 -7.78 -7.84 -2.48
N ALA A 103 -8.57 -7.00 -1.80
CA ALA A 103 -9.33 -7.39 -0.62
C ALA A 103 -10.67 -6.67 -0.57
N ASN A 104 -11.64 -7.27 0.10
CA ASN A 104 -12.91 -6.63 0.45
C ASN A 104 -12.94 -6.35 1.93
N PHE A 105 -13.41 -5.17 2.32
CA PHE A 105 -13.59 -4.80 3.71
C PHE A 105 -14.91 -4.04 3.88
N GLN A 106 -15.50 -4.14 5.07
CA GLN A 106 -16.78 -3.53 5.36
C GLN A 106 -16.62 -2.49 6.47
N LEU A 107 -17.20 -1.31 6.26
CA LEU A 107 -17.26 -0.26 7.27
C LEU A 107 -18.57 0.51 7.20
N ARG A 108 -18.90 1.19 8.30
CA ARG A 108 -19.92 2.24 8.29
C ARG A 108 -19.20 3.56 8.07
N ILE A 109 -19.75 4.42 7.21
CA ILE A 109 -19.14 5.73 6.95
C ILE A 109 -19.04 6.48 8.30
N PRO A 110 -17.85 7.02 8.64
CA PRO A 110 -17.68 7.77 9.87
C PRO A 110 -18.51 9.06 9.92
N SER A 111 -18.61 9.67 11.09
CA SER A 111 -19.24 10.99 11.25
C SER A 111 -18.46 12.08 10.51
N LYS A 112 -19.10 13.22 10.25
CA LYS A 112 -18.46 14.39 9.60
C LYS A 112 -17.22 14.89 10.34
N ASP A 113 -17.15 14.65 11.65
CA ASP A 113 -16.05 15.07 12.52
C ASP A 113 -14.88 14.07 12.54
N THR A 114 -14.82 13.17 11.56
CA THR A 114 -13.75 12.18 11.42
C THR A 114 -13.37 11.99 9.97
N ILE A 115 -12.09 11.73 9.74
CA ILE A 115 -11.57 11.24 8.45
C ILE A 115 -11.19 9.77 8.57
N THR A 116 -11.23 9.05 7.46
CA THR A 116 -10.75 7.68 7.35
C THR A 116 -9.42 7.65 6.64
N VAL A 117 -8.38 7.20 7.34
CA VAL A 117 -7.04 7.05 6.81
C VAL A 117 -6.72 5.58 6.58
N LEU A 118 -6.20 5.28 5.41
CA LEU A 118 -5.61 4.00 5.08
C LEU A 118 -4.11 4.06 5.37
N GLN A 119 -3.58 3.12 6.14
CA GLN A 119 -2.15 3.00 6.43
C GLN A 119 -1.63 1.68 5.86
N PHE A 120 -0.60 1.73 5.01
CA PHE A 120 -0.12 0.55 4.27
C PHE A 120 0.95 -0.26 5.02
N GLY A 121 1.48 0.26 6.13
CA GLY A 121 2.68 -0.26 6.76
C GLY A 121 3.92 0.00 5.87
N PRO A 122 5.02 -0.74 6.08
CA PRO A 122 6.25 -0.53 5.33
C PRO A 122 6.10 -0.73 3.81
N VAL A 123 6.60 0.23 3.03
CA VAL A 123 6.64 0.16 1.55
C VAL A 123 8.06 -0.15 1.12
N LEU A 124 8.27 -1.34 0.56
CA LEU A 124 9.62 -1.81 0.21
C LEU A 124 10.16 -1.20 -1.10
N ASN A 125 9.28 -0.72 -1.98
CA ASN A 125 9.64 -0.08 -3.25
C ASN A 125 8.60 0.96 -3.65
N THR A 126 7.73 0.62 -4.60
CA THR A 126 6.70 1.52 -5.12
C THR A 126 5.33 0.87 -5.01
N MET A 127 4.31 1.69 -4.86
CA MET A 127 2.94 1.21 -4.81
C MET A 127 1.96 2.18 -5.44
N ARG A 128 0.82 1.64 -5.86
CA ARG A 128 -0.39 2.38 -6.22
C ARG A 128 -1.58 1.64 -5.64
N ALA A 129 -2.61 2.39 -5.25
CA ALA A 129 -3.81 1.81 -4.67
C ALA A 129 -5.07 2.39 -5.29
N TRP A 130 -6.14 1.61 -5.21
CA TRP A 130 -7.48 1.96 -5.65
C TRP A 130 -8.48 1.55 -4.58
N ILE A 131 -9.49 2.37 -4.40
CA ILE A 131 -10.68 2.04 -3.62
C ILE A 131 -11.88 2.13 -4.57
N ASN A 132 -12.69 1.07 -4.62
CA ASN A 132 -13.90 0.99 -5.45
C ASN A 132 -13.64 1.35 -6.93
N GLY A 133 -12.49 0.93 -7.46
CA GLY A 133 -12.07 1.20 -8.84
C GLY A 133 -11.48 2.59 -9.09
N THR A 134 -11.56 3.51 -8.12
CA THR A 134 -10.99 4.86 -8.24
C THR A 134 -9.56 4.86 -7.70
N GLN A 135 -8.61 5.35 -8.50
CA GLN A 135 -7.21 5.42 -8.10
C GLN A 135 -7.01 6.48 -7.02
N LEU A 136 -6.28 6.12 -5.97
CA LEU A 136 -5.86 7.06 -4.95
C LEU A 136 -4.77 8.00 -5.51
N PRO A 137 -4.59 9.20 -4.93
CA PRO A 137 -3.41 10.03 -5.18
C PRO A 137 -2.10 9.29 -4.94
N ALA A 138 -0.99 9.89 -5.36
CA ALA A 138 0.34 9.35 -5.08
C ALA A 138 0.53 9.17 -3.56
N ILE A 139 0.99 7.98 -3.16
CA ILE A 139 1.24 7.63 -1.77
C ILE A 139 2.65 8.05 -1.42
N ASP A 140 2.82 8.80 -0.32
CA ASP A 140 4.14 9.08 0.23
C ASP A 140 4.70 7.78 0.83
N ILE A 141 5.81 7.29 0.27
CA ILE A 141 6.41 6.04 0.73
C ILE A 141 7.18 6.18 2.05
N PHE A 142 7.47 7.41 2.49
CA PHE A 142 8.12 7.68 3.78
C PHE A 142 7.11 7.83 4.92
N ASP A 143 5.88 8.20 4.61
CA ASP A 143 4.72 8.15 5.51
C ASP A 143 3.52 7.52 4.77
N PRO A 144 3.49 6.19 4.64
CA PRO A 144 2.56 5.47 3.76
C PRO A 144 1.16 5.39 4.35
N GLN A 145 0.52 6.54 4.37
CA GLN A 145 -0.86 6.75 4.79
C GLN A 145 -1.56 7.77 3.90
N ILE A 146 -2.87 7.61 3.73
CA ILE A 146 -3.65 8.50 2.87
C ILE A 146 -5.11 8.58 3.33
N ASP A 147 -5.68 9.78 3.27
CA ASP A 147 -7.11 9.99 3.51
C ASP A 147 -7.93 9.37 2.35
N ILE A 148 -8.77 8.41 2.69
CA ILE A 148 -9.64 7.70 1.76
C ILE A 148 -11.12 8.04 1.95
N SER A 149 -11.45 9.03 2.79
CA SER A 149 -12.83 9.36 3.18
C SER A 149 -13.77 9.56 1.98
N SER A 150 -13.30 10.23 0.93
CA SER A 150 -14.07 10.53 -0.29
C SER A 150 -14.19 9.35 -1.26
N PHE A 151 -13.48 8.25 -1.03
CA PHE A 151 -13.48 7.07 -1.90
C PHE A 151 -14.37 5.95 -1.36
N LEU A 152 -14.82 6.07 -0.12
CA LEU A 152 -15.56 5.04 0.60
C LEU A 152 -17.07 5.13 0.35
N VAL A 153 -17.70 3.96 0.40
CA VAL A 153 -19.15 3.80 0.52
C VAL A 153 -19.50 3.10 1.83
N SER A 154 -20.73 3.29 2.31
CA SER A 154 -21.21 2.55 3.48
C SER A 154 -21.42 1.09 3.10
N GLY A 155 -20.90 0.17 3.90
CA GLY A 155 -20.91 -1.26 3.59
C GLY A 155 -19.59 -1.72 2.97
N PHE A 156 -19.69 -2.55 1.92
CA PHE A 156 -18.55 -3.20 1.31
C PHE A 156 -17.76 -2.26 0.41
N ASN A 157 -16.44 -2.29 0.57
CA ASN A 157 -15.48 -1.58 -0.25
C ASN A 157 -14.44 -2.56 -0.78
N LEU A 158 -14.08 -2.39 -2.05
CA LEU A 158 -13.01 -3.15 -2.69
C LEU A 158 -11.73 -2.31 -2.68
N ILE A 159 -10.65 -2.87 -2.16
CA ILE A 159 -9.31 -2.31 -2.28
C ILE A 159 -8.49 -3.13 -3.28
N ARG A 160 -7.74 -2.43 -4.14
CA ARG A 160 -6.68 -3.01 -4.96
C ARG A 160 -5.39 -2.27 -4.66
N ILE A 161 -4.29 -2.99 -4.48
CA ILE A 161 -2.95 -2.44 -4.32
C ILE A 161 -2.04 -3.14 -5.34
N GLU A 162 -1.33 -2.35 -6.14
CA GLU A 162 -0.23 -2.82 -6.96
C GLU A 162 1.07 -2.41 -6.29
N VAL A 163 1.99 -3.35 -6.13
CA VAL A 163 3.36 -3.10 -5.67
C VAL A 163 4.34 -3.62 -6.71
N ALA A 164 5.36 -2.84 -7.04
CA ALA A 164 6.39 -3.23 -8.00
C ALA A 164 7.72 -3.46 -7.29
N SER A 165 8.39 -4.57 -7.59
CA SER A 165 9.71 -4.90 -7.05
C SER A 165 10.85 -4.30 -7.87
N THR A 166 12.09 -4.45 -7.37
CA THR A 166 13.28 -4.38 -8.23
C THR A 166 13.43 -5.66 -9.06
N LEU A 167 14.36 -5.66 -10.01
CA LEU A 167 14.73 -6.85 -10.80
C LEU A 167 15.68 -7.82 -10.07
N PHE A 168 16.10 -7.51 -8.83
CA PHE A 168 17.19 -8.19 -8.16
C PHE A 168 16.98 -9.71 -8.06
N ASN A 169 15.81 -10.15 -7.59
CA ASN A 169 15.50 -11.57 -7.42
C ASN A 169 15.46 -12.30 -8.78
N ALA A 170 14.84 -11.70 -9.80
CA ALA A 170 14.83 -12.30 -11.12
C ALA A 170 16.22 -12.43 -11.75
N VAL A 171 17.11 -11.45 -11.54
CA VAL A 171 18.51 -11.49 -11.99
C VAL A 171 19.31 -12.52 -11.20
N LYS A 172 19.22 -12.50 -9.86
CA LYS A 172 19.89 -13.47 -8.98
C LYS A 172 19.57 -14.91 -9.38
N ALA A 173 18.30 -15.20 -9.69
CA ALA A 173 17.85 -16.53 -10.08
C ALA A 173 18.37 -17.02 -11.44
N ARG A 174 18.96 -16.12 -12.23
CA ARG A 174 19.39 -16.36 -13.62
C ARG A 174 20.81 -15.87 -13.86
N VAL A 175 21.56 -15.63 -12.78
CA VAL A 175 22.85 -14.92 -12.83
C VAL A 175 23.85 -15.59 -13.77
N ASP A 176 23.76 -16.92 -13.91
CA ASP A 176 24.66 -17.74 -14.74
C ASP A 176 24.43 -17.58 -16.25
N TYR A 177 23.25 -17.10 -16.68
CA TYR A 177 22.90 -17.03 -18.11
C TYR A 177 22.20 -15.74 -18.54
N VAL A 178 21.79 -14.87 -17.61
CA VAL A 178 21.26 -13.54 -17.93
C VAL A 178 22.37 -12.69 -18.57
N LYS A 179 22.08 -12.08 -19.72
CA LYS A 179 23.02 -11.26 -20.47
C LYS A 179 22.35 -9.99 -20.97
N THR A 180 23.07 -8.87 -20.89
CA THR A 180 22.73 -7.61 -21.55
C THR A 180 23.71 -7.41 -22.70
N ASN A 181 23.22 -7.45 -23.94
CA ASN A 181 24.06 -7.37 -25.15
C ASN A 181 25.21 -8.40 -25.17
N GLY A 182 24.92 -9.64 -24.73
CA GLY A 182 25.92 -10.71 -24.66
C GLY A 182 26.86 -10.66 -23.44
N VAL A 183 26.79 -9.61 -22.63
CA VAL A 183 27.62 -9.43 -21.43
C VAL A 183 26.79 -9.80 -20.19
N GLY A 184 27.29 -10.75 -19.40
CA GLY A 184 26.68 -11.12 -18.12
C GLY A 184 26.87 -10.06 -17.03
N PRO A 185 26.32 -10.25 -15.82
CA PRO A 185 26.57 -9.35 -14.70
C PRO A 185 28.07 -9.23 -14.41
N ALA A 186 28.58 -8.02 -14.16
CA ALA A 186 30.01 -7.78 -13.94
C ALA A 186 30.56 -8.49 -12.69
N ALA A 187 29.71 -8.79 -11.72
CA ALA A 187 30.09 -9.46 -10.48
C ALA A 187 29.00 -10.45 -10.03
N PRO A 188 28.89 -11.64 -10.66
CA PRO A 188 27.93 -12.68 -10.26
C PRO A 188 27.98 -13.06 -8.77
N PRO A 189 29.17 -13.13 -8.11
CA PRO A 189 29.25 -13.41 -6.69
C PRO A 189 28.47 -12.43 -5.79
N LEU A 190 28.30 -11.16 -6.21
CA LEU A 190 27.51 -10.19 -5.44
C LEU A 190 26.01 -10.54 -5.42
N TYR A 191 25.51 -11.22 -6.45
CA TYR A 191 24.13 -11.71 -6.46
C TYR A 191 23.99 -13.00 -5.67
N THR A 192 24.94 -13.93 -5.80
CA THR A 192 24.84 -15.25 -5.15
C THR A 192 25.05 -15.16 -3.64
N ALA A 193 25.91 -14.25 -3.16
CA ALA A 193 26.20 -14.05 -1.74
C ALA A 193 25.09 -13.36 -0.95
N MET A 194 24.22 -12.58 -1.60
CA MET A 194 23.14 -11.85 -0.95
C MET A 194 21.87 -12.71 -0.82
N ASP A 195 21.10 -12.54 0.25
CA ASP A 195 19.78 -13.18 0.37
C ASP A 195 18.79 -12.66 -0.69
N TRP A 196 17.67 -13.38 -0.85
CA TRP A 196 16.54 -12.90 -1.65
C TRP A 196 16.01 -11.59 -1.07
N GLN A 197 15.90 -10.56 -1.91
CA GLN A 197 15.37 -9.28 -1.47
C GLN A 197 13.89 -9.40 -1.12
N HIS A 198 13.52 -8.69 -0.06
CA HIS A 198 12.13 -8.58 0.35
C HIS A 198 11.40 -7.63 -0.59
N HIS A 199 10.33 -8.13 -1.22
CA HIS A 199 9.44 -7.38 -2.09
C HIS A 199 7.99 -7.74 -1.75
N GLY A 200 7.05 -6.89 -2.14
CA GLY A 200 5.63 -7.12 -1.91
C GLY A 200 5.01 -6.20 -0.86
N LEU A 201 3.74 -6.44 -0.58
CA LEU A 201 3.01 -5.81 0.51
C LEU A 201 3.24 -6.65 1.79
N VAL A 202 3.83 -6.04 2.83
CA VAL A 202 4.38 -6.79 3.98
C VAL A 202 3.85 -6.35 5.35
N GLY A 203 3.29 -5.15 5.45
CA GLY A 203 2.68 -4.67 6.70
C GLY A 203 1.19 -4.99 6.73
N PRO A 204 0.57 -5.05 7.93
CA PRO A 204 -0.88 -5.00 7.99
C PRO A 204 -1.34 -3.70 7.32
N VAL A 205 -2.44 -3.77 6.57
CA VAL A 205 -3.04 -2.59 5.96
C VAL A 205 -4.22 -2.18 6.81
N MET A 206 -4.05 -1.05 7.50
CA MET A 206 -4.98 -0.60 8.53
C MET A 206 -5.90 0.48 8.01
N VAL A 207 -7.18 0.39 8.36
CA VAL A 207 -8.16 1.47 8.22
C VAL A 207 -8.36 2.11 9.59
N LYS A 208 -8.02 3.39 9.70
CA LYS A 208 -8.11 4.16 10.94
C LYS A 208 -9.03 5.37 10.82
N SER A 209 -9.72 5.70 11.90
CA SER A 209 -10.40 6.99 12.03
C SER A 209 -9.50 7.99 12.72
N LEU A 210 -9.35 9.18 12.14
CA LEU A 210 -8.76 10.33 12.81
C LEU A 210 -9.84 11.39 13.02
N ARG A 211 -9.77 12.13 14.12
CA ARG A 211 -10.74 13.19 14.44
C ARG A 211 -10.41 14.43 13.63
N ARG A 212 -11.44 15.09 13.10
CA ARG A 212 -11.32 16.37 12.41
C ARG A 212 -11.96 17.44 13.27
N ASP A 213 -11.24 18.53 13.53
CA ASP A 213 -11.76 19.72 14.19
C ASP A 213 -11.44 20.93 13.31
N ASP A 214 -12.45 21.71 12.95
CA ASP A 214 -12.26 22.92 12.15
C ASP A 214 -11.83 24.09 13.07
N LEU A 215 -10.88 24.91 12.60
CA LEU A 215 -10.20 25.94 13.39
C LEU A 215 -10.81 27.34 13.22
#